data_AF-A0A937Q008-F1
#
_entry.id   AF-A0A937Q008-F1
#
_cell.length_a   1.000
_cell.length_b   1.000
_cell.length_c   1.000
_cell.angle_alpha   90.00
_cell.angle_beta   90.00
_cell.angle_gamma   90.00
#
_symmetry.space_group_name_H-M   'P 1'
#
loop_
_entity.id
_entity.type
_entity.pdbx_description
1 polymer ?
#
loop_
_entity_poly.entity_id
_entity_poly.type
_entity_poly.pdbx_seq_one_letter_code
_entity_poly.pdbx_strand_id
1 'polypeptide(L)'
;MAGIFDVHGVLQIAEKVEHNGTQFYLQAAERFVDPKCSGLCRELAGWRAGEKEIVGHRKEQVPKESTRACIGRRDYIAAHPSVMANLEAFAHSTGKGAPLSGRESLLDILRIAIARA
;
A
#
# COMPACT_ATOMS: atom_id res chain seq x y z
N MET A 1 -18.86 3.16 18.36
CA MET A 1 -17.66 3.54 19.13
C MET A 1 -16.81 4.43 18.24
N ALA A 2 -16.20 5.50 18.77
CA ALA A 2 -15.22 6.28 18.01
C ALA A 2 -13.95 5.43 17.84
N GLY A 3 -13.39 5.38 16.63
CA GLY A 3 -12.13 4.71 16.38
C GLY A 3 -10.99 5.52 17.01
N ILE A 4 -10.10 4.85 17.75
CA ILE A 4 -8.90 5.48 18.30
C ILE A 4 -7.88 5.52 17.17
N PHE A 5 -7.48 6.72 16.75
CA PHE A 5 -6.39 6.94 15.81
C PHE A 5 -5.26 7.61 16.58
N ASP A 6 -4.25 6.82 16.90
CA ASP A 6 -3.04 7.25 17.58
C ASP A 6 -1.81 6.90 16.73
N VAL A 7 -0.65 7.41 17.12
CA VAL A 7 0.60 7.22 16.36
C VAL A 7 0.94 5.73 16.23
N HIS A 8 0.63 4.93 17.25
CA HIS A 8 0.84 3.49 17.20
C HIS A 8 -0.05 2.81 16.15
N GLY A 9 -1.32 3.20 16.05
CA GLY A 9 -2.24 2.77 15.02
C GLY A 9 -1.76 3.14 13.62
N VAL A 10 -1.25 4.36 13.42
CA VAL A 10 -0.65 4.79 12.14
C VAL A 10 0.56 3.93 11.77
N LEU A 11 1.46 3.66 12.72
CA LEU A 11 2.63 2.82 12.47
C LEU A 11 2.24 1.36 12.20
N GLN A 12 1.18 0.86 12.84
CA GLN A 12 0.64 -0.46 12.55
C GLN A 12 0.02 -0.54 11.14
N ILE A 13 -0.61 0.54 10.66
CA ILE A 13 -1.07 0.63 9.26
C ILE A 13 0.13 0.57 8.33
N ALA A 14 1.15 1.41 8.58
CA ALA A 14 2.35 1.47 7.74
C ALA A 14 3.08 0.11 7.66
N GLU A 15 3.27 -0.59 8.79
CA GLU A 15 3.83 -1.95 8.78
C GLU A 15 3.02 -2.92 7.91
N LYS A 16 1.69 -2.80 7.94
CA LYS A 16 0.81 -3.65 7.16
C LYS A 16 0.86 -3.31 5.68
N VAL A 17 0.97 -2.03 5.32
CA VAL A 17 1.20 -1.57 3.93
C VAL A 17 2.50 -2.16 3.40
N GLU A 18 3.60 -2.01 4.12
CA GLU A 18 4.90 -2.53 3.67
C GLU A 18 4.88 -4.06 3.54
N HIS A 19 4.26 -4.76 4.50
CA HIS A 19 4.08 -6.21 4.41
C HIS A 19 3.26 -6.64 3.19
N ASN A 20 2.13 -5.97 2.95
CA ASN A 20 1.28 -6.25 1.78
C ASN A 20 2.04 -5.97 0.47
N GLY A 21 2.82 -4.90 0.42
CA GLY A 21 3.70 -4.56 -0.70
C GLY A 21 4.75 -5.64 -0.97
N THR A 22 5.42 -6.16 0.06
CA THR A 22 6.34 -7.30 -0.07
C THR A 22 5.63 -8.52 -0.68
N GLN A 23 4.46 -8.88 -0.17
CA GLN A 23 3.71 -10.05 -0.70
C GLN A 23 3.29 -9.84 -2.15
N PHE A 24 2.83 -8.64 -2.51
CA PHE A 24 2.47 -8.31 -3.88
C PHE A 24 3.65 -8.51 -4.84
N TYR A 25 4.83 -7.97 -4.52
CA TYR A 25 5.99 -8.08 -5.40
C TYR A 25 6.54 -9.51 -5.49
N LEU A 26 6.46 -10.30 -4.42
CA LEU A 26 6.81 -11.73 -4.47
C LEU A 26 5.87 -12.50 -5.41
N GLN A 27 4.55 -12.30 -5.28
CA GLN A 27 3.57 -12.91 -6.18
C GLN A 27 3.73 -12.44 -7.63
N ALA A 28 4.11 -11.18 -7.85
CA ALA A 28 4.42 -10.67 -9.18
C ALA A 28 5.67 -11.34 -9.77
N ALA A 29 6.72 -11.53 -8.96
CA ALA A 29 7.96 -12.17 -9.39
C ALA A 29 7.74 -13.62 -9.89
N GLU A 30 6.78 -14.34 -9.32
CA GLU A 30 6.40 -15.70 -9.73
C GLU A 30 5.69 -15.76 -11.10
N ARG A 31 5.15 -14.63 -11.56
CA ARG A 31 4.39 -14.56 -12.83
C ARG A 31 5.24 -14.18 -14.04
N PHE A 32 6.45 -13.65 -13.83
CA PHE A 32 7.34 -13.26 -14.92
C PHE A 32 8.21 -14.44 -15.38
N VAL A 33 8.17 -14.74 -16.68
CA VAL A 33 9.07 -15.70 -17.32
C VAL A 33 10.47 -15.12 -17.51
N ASP A 34 10.57 -13.81 -17.77
CA ASP A 34 11.86 -13.12 -17.88
C ASP A 34 12.54 -13.03 -16.50
N PRO A 35 13.72 -13.65 -16.32
CA PRO A 35 14.43 -13.63 -15.05
C PRO A 35 14.84 -12.22 -14.62
N LYS A 36 15.02 -11.27 -15.54
CA LYS A 36 15.33 -9.88 -15.20
C LYS A 36 14.12 -9.17 -14.56
N CYS A 37 12.92 -9.37 -15.10
CA CYS A 37 11.68 -8.86 -14.53
C CYS A 37 11.36 -9.51 -13.18
N SER A 38 11.51 -10.84 -13.08
CA SER A 38 11.36 -11.56 -11.81
C SER A 38 12.34 -11.06 -10.74
N GLY A 39 13.61 -10.85 -11.14
CA GLY A 39 14.66 -10.32 -10.28
C GLY A 39 14.32 -8.92 -9.74
N LEU A 40 13.87 -8.01 -10.61
CA LEU A 40 13.47 -6.66 -10.20
C LEU A 40 12.31 -6.70 -9.19
N CYS A 41 11.29 -7.54 -9.41
CA CYS A 41 10.20 -7.69 -8.44
C CYS A 41 10.70 -8.21 -7.08
N ARG A 42 11.65 -9.15 -7.06
CA ARG A 42 12.25 -9.64 -5.81
C ARG A 42 13.05 -8.56 -5.09
N GLU A 43 13.78 -7.71 -5.82
CA GLU A 43 14.50 -6.57 -5.26
C GLU A 43 13.54 -5.57 -4.61
N LEU A 44 12.45 -5.21 -5.30
CA LEU A 44 11.40 -4.34 -4.76
C LEU A 44 10.74 -4.96 -3.51
N ALA A 45 10.50 -6.27 -3.50
CA ALA A 45 9.99 -6.96 -2.32
C ALA A 45 10.96 -6.86 -1.12
N GLY A 46 12.26 -6.97 -1.39
CA GLY A 46 13.32 -6.80 -0.39
C GLY A 46 13.37 -5.39 0.18
N TRP A 47 13.26 -4.36 -0.66
CA TRP A 47 13.21 -2.97 -0.19
C TRP A 47 12.02 -2.74 0.76
N ARG A 48 10.82 -3.21 0.38
CA ARG A 48 9.61 -3.13 1.21
C ARG A 48 9.74 -3.88 2.54
N ALA A 49 10.42 -5.03 2.52
CA ALA A 49 10.69 -5.77 3.75
C ALA A 49 11.62 -4.98 4.70
N GLY A 50 12.63 -4.30 4.17
CA GLY A 50 13.49 -3.40 4.94
C GLY A 50 12.73 -2.20 5.52
N GLU A 51 11.87 -1.56 4.73
CA GLU A 51 11.02 -0.46 5.22
C GLU A 51 10.09 -0.93 6.37
N LYS A 52 9.51 -2.13 6.26
CA LYS A 52 8.71 -2.72 7.34
C LYS A 52 9.49 -2.83 8.65
N GLU A 53 10.76 -3.26 8.60
CA GLU A 53 11.61 -3.36 9.79
C GLU A 53 11.85 -1.99 10.42
N ILE A 54 12.13 -0.96 9.59
CA ILE A 54 12.32 0.41 10.05
C ILE A 54 11.06 0.95 10.74
N VAL A 55 9.88 0.71 10.17
CA VAL A 55 8.61 1.11 10.79
C VAL A 55 8.39 0.38 12.11
N GLY A 56 8.71 -0.92 12.17
CA GLY A 56 8.65 -1.71 13.41
C GLY A 56 9.52 -1.13 14.53
N HIS A 57 10.76 -0.78 14.21
CA HIS A 57 11.68 -0.16 15.17
C HIS A 57 11.15 1.20 15.65
N ARG A 58 10.59 2.01 14.75
CA ARG A 58 9.97 3.30 15.11
C ARG A 58 8.76 3.11 16.01
N LYS A 59 7.95 2.08 15.78
CA LYS A 59 6.78 1.75 16.61
C LYS A 59 7.18 1.37 18.04
N GLU A 60 8.27 0.61 18.20
CA GLU A 60 8.81 0.25 19.53
C GLU A 60 9.32 1.47 20.31
N GLN A 61 9.76 2.52 19.62
CA GLN A 61 10.24 3.76 20.24
C GLN A 61 9.10 4.71 20.64
N VAL A 62 7.86 4.47 20.20
CA VAL A 62 6.71 5.30 20.52
C VAL A 62 6.02 4.76 21.78
N PRO A 63 5.88 5.56 22.85
CA PRO A 63 5.12 5.16 24.03
C PRO A 63 3.69 4.78 23.68
N LYS A 64 3.16 3.72 24.28
CA LYS A 64 1.78 3.27 24.05
C LYS A 64 0.74 4.30 24.48
N GLU A 65 1.09 5.23 25.37
CA GLU A 65 0.24 6.38 25.73
C GLU A 65 0.31 7.57 24.74
N SER A 66 1.05 7.46 23.63
CA SER A 66 1.18 8.57 22.67
C SER A 66 -0.19 9.05 22.14
N THR A 67 -0.31 10.38 22.16
CA THR A 67 -1.45 11.26 21.81
C THR A 67 -2.64 10.59 21.11
N ARG A 68 -3.73 10.40 21.84
CA ARG A 68 -5.04 10.03 21.29
C ARG A 68 -5.65 11.22 20.55
N ALA A 69 -5.78 11.14 19.24
CA ALA A 69 -6.69 12.03 18.52
C ALA A 69 -8.10 11.43 18.55
N CYS A 70 -9.08 12.16 19.09
CA CYS A 70 -10.49 11.77 18.97
C CYS A 70 -10.94 11.99 17.52
N ILE A 71 -10.91 10.94 16.71
CA ILE A 71 -11.51 10.98 15.38
C ILE A 71 -13.02 10.75 15.52
N GLY A 72 -13.80 11.71 15.03
CA GLY A 72 -15.26 11.67 15.07
C GLY A 72 -15.81 10.41 14.38
N ARG A 73 -17.01 10.00 14.81
CA ARG A 73 -17.74 8.78 14.40
C ARG A 73 -17.92 8.54 12.88
N ARG A 74 -17.48 9.44 12.01
CA ARG A 74 -17.71 9.41 10.56
C ARG A 74 -16.60 8.78 9.73
N ASP A 75 -15.43 8.51 10.32
CA ASP A 75 -14.25 8.09 9.55
C ASP A 75 -13.98 6.59 9.73
N TYR A 76 -14.85 5.75 9.14
CA TYR A 76 -14.72 4.28 9.15
C TYR A 76 -13.32 3.80 8.73
N ILE A 77 -12.73 4.49 7.76
CA ILE A 77 -11.38 4.24 7.25
C ILE A 77 -10.34 4.47 8.36
N ALA A 78 -10.42 5.59 9.08
CA ALA A 78 -9.51 5.89 10.17
C ALA A 78 -9.70 4.97 11.40
N ALA A 79 -10.90 4.40 11.58
CA ALA A 79 -11.19 3.45 12.65
C ALA A 79 -10.70 2.01 12.37
N HIS A 80 -10.33 1.69 11.12
CA HIS A 80 -9.95 0.32 10.72
C HIS A 80 -8.61 0.32 9.97
N PRO A 81 -7.48 0.19 10.70
CA PRO A 81 -6.14 0.10 10.13
C PRO A 81 -5.96 -0.86 8.95
N SER A 82 -6.63 -2.02 9.00
CA SER A 82 -6.60 -3.04 7.95
C SER A 82 -7.30 -2.60 6.66
N VAL A 83 -8.28 -1.71 6.75
CA VAL A 83 -8.96 -1.13 5.57
C VAL A 83 -8.05 -0.11 4.91
N MET A 84 -7.38 0.74 5.69
CA MET A 84 -6.37 1.70 5.19
C MET A 84 -5.20 1.01 4.48
N ALA A 85 -4.67 -0.07 5.07
CA ALA A 85 -3.52 -0.77 4.50
C ALA A 85 -3.82 -1.48 3.16
N ASN A 86 -5.09 -1.71 2.82
CA ASN A 86 -5.50 -2.26 1.54
C ASN A 86 -5.94 -1.19 0.53
N LEU A 87 -6.24 0.03 0.99
CA LEU A 87 -6.63 1.14 0.13
C LEU A 87 -5.47 1.60 -0.76
N GLU A 88 -4.22 1.60 -0.33
CA GLU A 88 -3.13 2.05 -1.24
C GLU A 88 -2.78 1.05 -2.34
N ALA A 89 -2.92 -0.26 -2.09
CA ALA A 89 -2.63 -1.29 -3.10
C ALA A 89 -3.78 -1.49 -4.10
N PHE A 90 -5.02 -1.18 -3.70
CA PHE A 90 -6.23 -1.50 -4.47
C PHE A 90 -7.27 -0.38 -4.54
N ALA A 91 -6.96 0.85 -4.11
CA ALA A 91 -7.71 2.02 -4.55
C ALA A 91 -7.43 2.21 -6.04
N HIS A 92 -8.06 1.36 -6.84
CA HIS A 92 -8.69 1.84 -8.03
C HIS A 92 -9.55 3.00 -7.56
N SER A 93 -9.02 4.22 -7.63
CA SER A 93 -9.91 5.30 -7.98
C SER A 93 -10.63 4.76 -9.22
N THR A 94 -11.92 4.51 -9.08
CA THR A 94 -12.80 4.29 -10.21
C THR A 94 -12.87 5.62 -10.95
N GLY A 95 -11.72 6.07 -11.45
CA GLY A 95 -11.60 7.17 -12.36
C GLY A 95 -12.41 6.79 -13.58
N LYS A 96 -13.13 7.77 -14.12
CA LYS A 96 -14.11 7.68 -15.21
C LYS A 96 -13.50 7.24 -16.57
N GLY A 97 -12.51 6.37 -16.58
CA GLY A 97 -11.87 5.84 -17.77
C GLY A 97 -12.38 4.44 -18.09
N ALA A 98 -12.72 4.20 -19.36
CA ALA A 98 -13.06 2.86 -19.83
C ALA A 98 -11.95 1.84 -19.47
N PRO A 99 -12.30 0.58 -19.18
CA PRO A 99 -11.32 -0.49 -18.98
C PRO A 99 -10.38 -0.60 -20.19
N LEU A 100 -9.13 -0.98 -19.96
CA LEU A 100 -8.22 -1.33 -21.06
C LEU A 100 -8.78 -2.56 -21.78
N SER A 101 -8.89 -2.48 -23.09
CA SER A 101 -9.44 -3.51 -23.97
C SER A 101 -8.43 -4.62 -24.31
N GLY A 102 -7.16 -4.42 -23.97
CA GLY A 102 -6.05 -5.33 -24.29
C GLY A 102 -5.56 -5.20 -25.73
N ARG A 103 -6.04 -4.18 -26.46
CA ARG A 103 -5.66 -3.88 -27.85
C ARG A 103 -4.84 -2.60 -27.96
N GLU A 104 -4.56 -1.95 -26.84
CA GLU A 104 -3.83 -0.68 -26.78
C GLU A 104 -2.34 -0.87 -27.10
N SER A 105 -1.76 0.09 -27.82
CA SER A 105 -0.31 0.15 -28.00
C SER A 105 0.37 0.68 -26.74
N LEU A 106 1.70 0.51 -26.64
CA LEU A 106 2.49 1.03 -25.53
C LEU A 106 2.32 2.56 -25.36
N LEU A 107 2.18 3.29 -26.47
CA LEU A 107 1.95 4.73 -26.48
C LEU A 107 0.56 5.09 -25.92
N ASP A 108 -0.45 4.28 -26.21
CA ASP A 108 -1.81 4.47 -25.71
C ASP A 108 -1.86 4.20 -24.20
N ILE A 109 -1.18 3.14 -23.75
CA ILE A 109 -1.02 2.83 -22.32
C ILE A 109 -0.36 4.01 -21.59
N LEU A 110 0.71 4.57 -22.16
CA LEU A 110 1.41 5.72 -21.57
C LEU A 110 0.52 6.96 -21.49
N ARG A 111 -0.24 7.28 -22.56
CA ARG A 111 -1.18 8.41 -22.57
C ARG A 111 -2.30 8.23 -21.55
N ILE A 112 -2.85 7.01 -21.45
CA ILE A 112 -3.89 6.69 -20.47
C ILE A 112 -3.35 6.80 -19.05
N ALA A 113 -2.11 6.37 -18.80
CA ALA A 113 -1.45 6.51 -17.50
C ALA A 113 -1.25 7.99 -17.13
N ILE A 114 -0.75 8.81 -18.05
CA ILE A 114 -0.57 10.26 -17.84
C ILE A 114 -1.91 10.95 -17.59
N ALA A 115 -2.97 10.57 -18.32
CA ALA A 115 -4.31 11.16 -18.15
C ALA A 115 -5.03 10.73 -16.86
N ARG A 116 -4.54 9.69 -16.16
CA ARG A 116 -5.11 9.16 -14.92
C ARG A 116 -4.28 9.48 -13.67
N ALA A 117 -3.07 10.02 -13.84
CA ALA A 117 -2.22 10.54 -12.76
C ALA A 117 -2.79 11.86 -12.21
#